data_AF-A0A2V9K9V6-F1
#
_entry.id   AF-A0A2V9K9V6-F1
#
_cell.length_a   1.000
_cell.length_b   1.000
_cell.length_c   1.000
_cell.angle_alpha   90.00
_cell.angle_beta   90.00
_cell.angle_gamma   90.00
#
_symmetry.space_group_name_H-M   'P 1'
#
loop_
_entity.id
_entity.type
_entity.pdbx_description
1 polymer ?
#
loop_
_entity_poly.entity_id
_entity_poly.type
_entity_poly.pdbx_seq_one_letter_code
_entity_poly.pdbx_strand_id
1 'polypeptide(L)'
;MAPAGIQHGAPNALRRGLHIKRLNALTAVLSGGVSGLALWALFPRSPEGIILGFLLGIFWANGFEYIYHRWILHMTGGSFTRGHLDHHRATGTPDEAEHVTFAESPLWIVAVFLINAVPVIVADRVFQVGIAPGMLLAFALYYVAFEEIHWRMHLGEWLPHFLEPARAFHLSHHDRPDGRFNVFLPLFDWLLGTSRMPVWAGQGHARSSS
;
A
#
# COMPACT_ATOMS: atom_id res chain seq x y z
N MET A 1 4.13 -11.48 35.02
CA MET A 1 3.52 -10.25 34.48
C MET A 1 3.22 -10.48 33.02
N ALA A 2 1.95 -10.61 32.64
CA ALA A 2 1.55 -10.63 31.24
C ALA A 2 1.69 -9.22 30.65
N PRO A 3 2.06 -9.06 29.37
CA PRO A 3 2.15 -7.73 28.75
C PRO A 3 0.75 -7.09 28.70
N ALA A 4 0.73 -5.77 28.86
CA ALA A 4 -0.47 -4.94 28.81
C ALA A 4 -1.32 -5.28 27.57
N GLY A 5 -2.61 -5.51 27.81
CA GLY A 5 -3.53 -6.07 26.83
C GLY A 5 -3.56 -5.28 25.52
N ILE A 6 -3.50 -6.03 24.42
CA ILE A 6 -3.88 -5.55 23.10
C ILE A 6 -5.32 -5.02 23.25
N GLN A 7 -5.50 -3.71 23.10
CA GLN A 7 -6.85 -3.16 22.99
C GLN A 7 -7.43 -3.67 21.68
N HIS A 8 -8.22 -4.75 21.75
CA HIS A 8 -9.01 -5.20 20.63
C HIS A 8 -9.92 -4.03 20.23
N GLY A 9 -9.79 -3.56 18.98
CA GLY A 9 -10.65 -2.51 18.45
C GLY A 9 -12.12 -2.84 18.69
N ALA A 10 -12.97 -1.81 18.73
CA ALA A 10 -14.40 -1.98 18.95
C ALA A 10 -14.92 -3.09 18.00
N PRO A 11 -15.67 -4.11 18.48
CA PRO A 11 -16.03 -5.27 17.66
C PRO A 11 -16.71 -4.92 16.33
N ASN A 12 -17.34 -3.74 16.25
CA ASN A 12 -17.92 -3.19 15.03
C ASN A 12 -16.88 -2.61 14.07
N ALA A 13 -15.89 -1.85 14.56
CA ALA A 13 -14.81 -1.28 13.76
C ALA A 13 -13.97 -2.39 13.09
N LEU A 14 -13.58 -3.41 13.87
CA LEU A 14 -12.85 -4.56 13.35
C LEU A 14 -13.65 -5.31 12.26
N ARG A 15 -14.95 -5.54 12.50
CA ARG A 15 -15.83 -6.21 11.52
C ARG A 15 -15.96 -5.40 10.23
N ARG A 16 -16.14 -4.08 10.33
CA ARG A 16 -16.25 -3.19 9.18
C ARG A 16 -14.95 -3.14 8.39
N GLY A 17 -13.82 -2.93 9.06
CA GLY A 17 -12.49 -2.95 8.44
C GLY A 17 -12.20 -4.25 7.70
N LEU A 18 -12.44 -5.40 8.33
CA LEU A 18 -12.25 -6.71 7.68
C LEU A 18 -13.18 -6.90 6.47
N HIS A 19 -14.41 -6.42 6.56
CA HIS A 19 -15.35 -6.50 5.44
C HIS A 19 -14.86 -5.68 4.24
N ILE A 20 -14.49 -4.42 4.45
CA ILE A 20 -13.98 -3.53 3.40
C ILE A 20 -12.68 -4.10 2.82
N LYS A 21 -11.74 -4.53 3.68
CA LYS A 21 -10.48 -5.14 3.28
C LYS A 21 -10.68 -6.35 2.34
N ARG A 22 -11.61 -7.24 2.68
CA ARG A 22 -11.95 -8.42 1.87
C ARG A 22 -12.56 -8.04 0.53
N LEU A 23 -13.48 -7.07 0.52
CA LEU A 23 -14.07 -6.57 -0.71
C LEU A 23 -13.02 -5.93 -1.62
N ASN A 24 -12.15 -5.08 -1.06
CA ASN A 24 -11.05 -4.46 -1.79
C ASN A 24 -10.11 -5.50 -2.40
N ALA A 25 -9.71 -6.51 -1.62
CA ALA A 25 -8.85 -7.59 -2.11
C ALA A 25 -9.53 -8.40 -3.24
N LEU A 26 -10.82 -8.75 -3.08
CA LEU A 26 -11.58 -9.42 -4.13
C LEU A 26 -11.66 -8.56 -5.40
N THR A 27 -11.95 -7.27 -5.26
CA THR A 27 -12.02 -6.34 -6.38
C THR A 27 -10.67 -6.18 -7.08
N ALA A 28 -9.56 -6.16 -6.36
CA ALA A 28 -8.22 -6.14 -6.94
C ALA A 28 -7.91 -7.42 -7.74
N VAL A 29 -8.26 -8.59 -7.19
CA VAL A 29 -8.11 -9.89 -7.89
C VAL A 29 -8.96 -9.93 -9.16
N LEU A 30 -10.20 -9.45 -9.12
CA LEU A 30 -11.06 -9.39 -10.31
C LEU A 30 -10.56 -8.37 -11.33
N SER A 31 -10.18 -7.17 -10.88
CA SER A 31 -9.79 -6.06 -11.77
C SER A 31 -8.45 -6.29 -12.44
N GLY A 32 -7.46 -6.82 -11.73
CA GLY A 32 -6.11 -7.05 -12.25
C GLY A 32 -5.79 -8.51 -12.53
N GLY A 33 -6.09 -9.41 -11.60
CA GLY A 33 -5.77 -10.83 -11.74
C GLY A 33 -6.55 -11.50 -12.88
N VAL A 34 -7.88 -11.44 -12.84
CA VAL A 34 -8.73 -12.03 -13.88
C VAL A 34 -8.53 -11.31 -15.21
N SER A 35 -8.47 -9.98 -15.24
CA SER A 35 -8.20 -9.23 -16.46
C SER A 35 -6.83 -9.56 -17.07
N GLY A 36 -5.79 -9.71 -16.25
CA GLY A 36 -4.46 -10.11 -16.70
C GLY A 36 -4.46 -11.52 -17.30
N LEU A 37 -5.11 -12.48 -16.64
CA LEU A 37 -5.28 -13.83 -17.17
C LEU A 37 -6.10 -13.85 -18.47
N ALA A 38 -7.18 -13.06 -18.55
CA ALA A 38 -7.99 -12.93 -19.76
C ALA A 38 -7.17 -12.33 -20.92
N LEU A 39 -6.38 -11.29 -20.65
CA LEU A 39 -5.49 -10.70 -21.66
C LEU A 39 -4.43 -11.71 -22.14
N TRP A 40 -3.88 -12.51 -21.24
CA TRP A 40 -2.95 -13.57 -21.63
C TRP A 40 -3.63 -14.62 -22.51
N ALA A 41 -4.84 -15.06 -22.13
CA ALA A 41 -5.59 -16.06 -22.90
C ALA A 41 -5.99 -15.55 -24.30
N LEU A 42 -6.40 -14.28 -24.41
CA LEU A 42 -6.82 -13.66 -25.66
C LEU A 42 -5.64 -13.25 -26.55
N PHE A 43 -4.51 -12.89 -25.95
CA PHE A 43 -3.30 -12.48 -26.64
C PHE A 43 -2.09 -13.21 -26.06
N PRO A 44 -1.92 -14.51 -26.34
CA PRO A 44 -0.82 -15.29 -25.79
C PRO A 44 0.52 -14.68 -26.17
N ARG A 45 1.39 -14.49 -25.18
CA ARG A 45 2.75 -13.96 -25.33
C ARG A 45 3.75 -14.96 -24.76
N SER A 46 5.02 -14.73 -25.09
CA SER A 46 6.09 -15.59 -24.61
C SER A 46 6.18 -15.55 -23.07
N PRO A 47 6.55 -16.66 -22.41
CA PRO A 47 6.71 -16.69 -20.96
C PRO A 47 7.69 -15.62 -20.43
N GLU A 48 8.72 -15.29 -21.21
CA GLU A 48 9.71 -14.27 -20.87
C GLU A 48 9.08 -12.89 -20.77
N GLY A 49 8.17 -12.55 -21.69
CA GLY A 49 7.42 -11.29 -21.65
C GLY A 49 6.53 -11.19 -20.41
N ILE A 50 5.91 -12.31 -20.00
CA ILE A 50 5.09 -12.37 -18.79
C ILE A 50 5.94 -12.18 -17.54
N ILE A 51 7.09 -12.86 -17.44
CA ILE A 51 8.01 -12.73 -16.31
C ILE A 51 8.56 -11.30 -16.24
N LEU A 52 9.00 -10.74 -17.37
CA LEU A 52 9.48 -9.36 -17.44
C LEU A 52 8.37 -8.38 -17.01
N GLY A 53 7.16 -8.55 -17.55
CA GLY A 53 6.01 -7.76 -17.16
C GLY A 53 5.69 -7.87 -15.68
N PHE A 54 5.80 -9.05 -15.09
CA PHE A 54 5.59 -9.24 -13.67
C PHE A 54 6.60 -8.45 -12.82
N LEU A 55 7.88 -8.52 -13.16
CA LEU A 55 8.94 -7.77 -12.46
C LEU A 55 8.75 -6.25 -12.61
N LEU A 56 8.46 -5.78 -13.81
CA LEU A 56 8.14 -4.38 -14.09
C LEU A 56 6.87 -3.94 -13.36
N GLY A 57 5.89 -4.83 -13.22
CA GLY A 57 4.65 -4.57 -12.50
C GLY A 57 4.85 -4.40 -11.00
N ILE A 58 5.76 -5.17 -10.37
CA ILE A 58 6.13 -4.96 -8.96
C ILE A 58 6.79 -3.59 -8.80
N PHE A 59 7.75 -3.26 -9.66
CA PHE A 59 8.42 -1.96 -9.62
C PHE A 59 7.43 -0.81 -9.83
N TRP A 60 6.52 -0.95 -10.80
CA TRP A 60 5.46 0.01 -11.08
C TRP A 60 4.51 0.16 -9.90
N ALA A 61 4.05 -0.94 -9.29
CA ALA A 61 3.15 -0.91 -8.15
C ALA A 61 3.77 -0.21 -6.93
N ASN A 62 5.05 -0.47 -6.67
CA ASN A 62 5.78 0.19 -5.60
C ASN A 62 5.95 1.71 -5.84
N GLY A 63 6.24 2.10 -7.08
CA GLY A 63 6.30 3.51 -7.46
C GLY A 63 4.94 4.20 -7.42
N PHE A 64 3.87 3.51 -7.85
CA PHE A 64 2.50 3.99 -7.73
C PHE A 64 2.12 4.20 -6.27
N GLU A 65 2.39 3.23 -5.39
CA GLU A 65 2.14 3.34 -3.95
C GLU A 65 2.84 4.58 -3.37
N TYR A 66 4.12 4.77 -3.69
CA TYR A 66 4.88 5.94 -3.27
C TYR A 66 4.21 7.24 -3.71
N ILE A 67 3.87 7.34 -5.00
CA ILE A 67 3.26 8.54 -5.57
C ILE A 67 1.89 8.81 -4.94
N TYR A 68 1.09 7.77 -4.84
CA TYR A 68 -0.24 7.81 -4.27
C TYR A 68 -0.19 8.27 -2.81
N HIS A 69 0.65 7.66 -1.98
CA HIS A 69 0.75 8.01 -0.58
C HIS A 69 1.32 9.43 -0.39
N ARG A 70 2.41 9.77 -1.09
CA ARG A 70 3.05 11.08 -0.93
C ARG A 70 2.21 12.25 -1.43
N TRP A 71 1.62 12.14 -2.61
CA TRP A 71 0.95 13.29 -3.24
C TRP A 71 -0.56 13.19 -3.15
N ILE A 72 -1.15 12.03 -3.44
CA ILE A 72 -2.61 11.90 -3.42
C ILE A 72 -3.11 11.91 -1.98
N LEU A 73 -2.56 11.07 -1.10
CA LEU A 73 -3.02 10.98 0.28
C LEU A 73 -2.61 12.17 1.16
N HIS A 74 -1.41 12.75 0.95
CA HIS A 74 -0.90 13.84 1.81
C HIS A 74 -0.99 15.25 1.24
N MET A 75 -1.18 15.45 -0.07
CA MET A 75 -1.13 16.79 -0.68
C MET A 75 -2.38 17.20 -1.45
N THR A 76 -3.16 16.27 -1.98
CA THR A 76 -4.41 16.62 -2.65
C THR A 76 -5.52 16.87 -1.64
N GLY A 77 -6.54 17.66 -1.98
CA GLY A 77 -7.80 17.67 -1.22
C GLY A 77 -8.75 16.63 -1.82
N GLY A 78 -9.52 15.90 -1.00
CA GLY A 78 -10.46 14.89 -1.53
C GLY A 78 -10.86 13.83 -0.52
N SER A 79 -11.57 12.80 -0.99
CA SER A 79 -11.97 11.64 -0.17
C SER A 79 -10.77 10.84 0.30
N PHE A 80 -9.78 10.58 -0.58
CA PHE A 80 -8.58 9.82 -0.24
C PHE A 80 -7.75 10.49 0.85
N THR A 81 -7.55 11.81 0.75
CA THR A 81 -6.86 12.60 1.77
C THR A 81 -7.61 12.58 3.10
N ARG A 82 -8.94 12.74 3.09
CA ARG A 82 -9.74 12.68 4.32
C ARG A 82 -9.64 11.31 4.97
N GLY A 83 -9.84 10.24 4.20
CA GLY A 83 -9.72 8.87 4.70
C GLY A 83 -8.32 8.59 5.26
N HIS A 84 -7.27 9.11 4.61
CA HIS A 84 -5.90 8.99 5.11
C HIS A 84 -5.62 9.79 6.38
N LEU A 85 -6.17 11.01 6.49
CA LEU A 85 -6.07 11.78 7.72
C LEU A 85 -6.83 11.11 8.87
N ASP A 86 -7.98 10.50 8.58
CA ASP A 86 -8.75 9.74 9.57
C ASP A 86 -7.99 8.46 9.97
N HIS A 87 -7.30 7.81 9.04
CA HIS A 87 -6.36 6.73 9.33
C HIS A 87 -5.26 7.16 10.31
N HIS A 88 -4.56 8.27 10.03
CA HIS A 88 -3.53 8.83 10.93
C HIS A 88 -4.08 9.16 12.33
N ARG A 89 -5.29 9.72 12.40
CA ARG A 89 -5.95 10.08 13.67
C ARG A 89 -6.43 8.87 14.46
N ALA A 90 -6.85 7.82 13.78
CA ALA A 90 -7.41 6.63 14.41
C ALA A 90 -6.32 5.66 14.91
N THR A 91 -5.06 5.83 14.50
CA THR A 91 -3.92 5.01 14.96
C THR A 91 -3.87 4.93 16.49
N GLY A 92 -3.86 3.70 17.03
CA GLY A 92 -3.83 3.44 18.47
C GLY A 92 -5.17 3.61 19.18
N THR A 93 -6.25 3.96 18.48
CA THR A 93 -7.60 4.08 19.05
C THR A 93 -8.42 2.80 18.85
N PRO A 94 -9.52 2.59 19.61
CA PRO A 94 -10.40 1.45 19.39
C PRO A 94 -11.03 1.38 17.98
N ASP A 95 -11.06 2.48 17.24
CA ASP A 95 -11.65 2.56 15.90
C ASP A 95 -10.62 2.40 14.77
N GLU A 96 -9.33 2.22 15.09
CA GLU A 96 -8.22 2.12 14.12
C GLU A 96 -8.53 1.19 12.95
N ALA A 97 -9.02 -0.02 13.26
CA ALA A 97 -9.28 -1.08 12.27
C ALA A 97 -10.25 -0.66 11.16
N GLU A 98 -11.15 0.29 11.40
CA GLU A 98 -12.09 0.79 10.39
C GLU A 98 -11.42 1.68 9.33
N HIS A 99 -10.28 2.27 9.67
CA HIS A 99 -9.61 3.27 8.85
C HIS A 99 -8.27 2.79 8.25
N VAL A 100 -7.88 1.53 8.43
CA VAL A 100 -6.58 1.03 7.90
C VAL A 100 -6.61 0.72 6.41
N THR A 101 -7.77 0.42 5.83
CA THR A 101 -7.85 -0.07 4.45
C THR A 101 -7.45 0.98 3.42
N PHE A 102 -6.86 0.57 2.29
CA PHE A 102 -6.35 1.48 1.24
C PHE A 102 -7.42 2.46 0.73
N ALA A 103 -8.66 2.00 0.61
CA ALA A 103 -9.81 2.82 0.24
C ALA A 103 -11.08 2.34 0.94
N GLU A 104 -11.98 3.28 1.21
CA GLU A 104 -13.27 3.02 1.86
C GLU A 104 -14.28 2.26 0.98
N SER A 105 -14.02 2.17 -0.33
CA SER A 105 -14.95 1.57 -1.30
C SER A 105 -14.23 0.78 -2.39
N PRO A 106 -14.76 -0.40 -2.77
CA PRO A 106 -14.29 -1.16 -3.93
C PRO A 106 -14.30 -0.39 -5.25
N LEU A 107 -15.17 0.62 -5.41
CA LEU A 107 -15.20 1.44 -6.62
C LEU A 107 -13.89 2.20 -6.84
N TRP A 108 -13.25 2.64 -5.76
CA TRP A 108 -11.94 3.29 -5.85
C TRP A 108 -10.85 2.31 -6.27
N ILE A 109 -10.97 1.04 -5.88
CA ILE A 109 -10.05 -0.01 -6.34
C ILE A 109 -10.20 -0.20 -7.84
N VAL A 110 -11.43 -0.32 -8.36
CA VAL A 110 -11.67 -0.38 -9.82
C VAL A 110 -11.03 0.83 -10.53
N ALA A 111 -11.23 2.04 -10.02
CA ALA A 111 -10.65 3.25 -10.60
C ALA A 111 -9.12 3.22 -10.64
N VAL A 112 -8.47 2.82 -9.53
CA VAL A 112 -7.00 2.66 -9.47
C VAL A 112 -6.52 1.64 -10.50
N PHE A 113 -7.19 0.50 -10.62
CA PHE A 113 -6.82 -0.50 -11.62
C PHE A 113 -7.03 0.02 -13.04
N LEU A 114 -8.10 0.75 -13.34
CA LEU A 114 -8.31 1.33 -14.67
C LEU A 114 -7.23 2.35 -15.04
N ILE A 115 -6.91 3.27 -14.12
CA ILE A 115 -5.90 4.32 -14.34
C ILE A 115 -4.52 3.71 -14.60
N ASN A 116 -4.19 2.60 -13.95
CA ASN A 116 -2.91 1.91 -14.15
C ASN A 116 -2.93 0.94 -15.35
N ALA A 117 -4.03 0.22 -15.57
CA ALA A 117 -4.13 -0.80 -16.61
C ALA A 117 -4.20 -0.21 -18.02
N VAL A 118 -4.96 0.87 -18.22
CA VAL A 118 -5.15 1.44 -19.56
C VAL A 118 -3.82 1.88 -20.19
N PRO A 119 -2.95 2.67 -19.52
CA PRO A 119 -1.66 3.05 -20.09
C PRO A 119 -0.77 1.84 -20.40
N VAL A 120 -0.75 0.84 -19.50
CA VAL A 120 0.05 -0.38 -19.67
C VAL A 120 -0.43 -1.19 -20.87
N ILE A 121 -1.73 -1.42 -21.00
CA ILE A 121 -2.31 -2.16 -22.12
C ILE A 121 -2.08 -1.41 -23.43
N VAL A 122 -2.31 -0.09 -23.46
CA VAL A 122 -2.09 0.72 -24.66
C VAL A 122 -0.61 0.66 -25.09
N ALA A 123 0.32 0.88 -24.17
CA ALA A 123 1.76 0.80 -24.47
C ALA A 123 2.15 -0.60 -24.94
N ASP A 124 1.68 -1.65 -24.26
CA ASP A 124 1.93 -3.04 -24.65
C ASP A 124 1.44 -3.35 -26.07
N ARG A 125 0.29 -2.79 -26.44
CA ARG A 125 -0.29 -3.03 -27.77
C ARG A 125 0.39 -2.25 -28.87
N VAL A 126 0.80 -1.01 -28.60
CA VAL A 126 1.54 -0.16 -29.54
C VAL A 126 2.94 -0.71 -29.80
N PHE A 127 3.68 -1.02 -28.74
CA PHE A 127 5.07 -1.50 -28.85
C PHE A 127 5.18 -3.03 -29.01
N GLN A 128 4.06 -3.74 -28.90
CA GLN A 128 3.98 -5.19 -29.06
C GLN A 128 4.91 -5.97 -28.12
N VAL A 129 5.22 -5.45 -26.93
CA VAL A 129 6.19 -6.04 -26.00
C VAL A 129 5.68 -7.28 -25.24
N GLY A 130 4.37 -7.39 -25.01
CA GLY A 130 3.75 -8.58 -24.40
C GLY A 130 3.89 -8.71 -22.89
N ILE A 131 4.05 -7.59 -22.18
CA ILE A 131 4.27 -7.48 -20.74
C ILE A 131 2.98 -7.22 -19.95
N ALA A 132 1.92 -6.72 -20.59
CA ALA A 132 0.71 -6.26 -19.89
C ALA A 132 0.07 -7.32 -18.95
N PRO A 133 -0.09 -8.61 -19.36
CA PRO A 133 -0.65 -9.61 -18.47
C PRO A 133 0.16 -9.79 -17.17
N GLY A 134 1.48 -9.86 -17.28
CA GLY A 134 2.38 -9.96 -16.14
C GLY A 134 2.31 -8.74 -15.23
N MET A 135 2.29 -7.54 -15.81
CA MET A 135 2.19 -6.29 -15.05
C MET A 135 0.88 -6.20 -14.25
N LEU A 136 -0.25 -6.56 -14.85
CA LEU A 136 -1.56 -6.51 -14.17
C LEU A 136 -1.66 -7.55 -13.05
N LEU A 137 -1.12 -8.75 -13.27
CA LEU A 137 -1.05 -9.77 -12.23
C LEU A 137 -0.17 -9.32 -11.06
N ALA A 138 1.01 -8.76 -11.35
CA ALA A 138 1.90 -8.22 -10.33
C ALA A 138 1.25 -7.08 -9.55
N PHE A 139 0.59 -6.14 -10.22
CA PHE A 139 -0.10 -5.03 -9.56
C PHE A 139 -1.22 -5.52 -8.63
N ALA A 140 -1.98 -6.55 -9.05
CA ALA A 140 -3.01 -7.16 -8.22
C ALA A 140 -2.46 -7.84 -6.97
N LEU A 141 -1.41 -8.66 -7.13
CA LEU A 141 -0.76 -9.33 -6.00
C LEU A 141 -0.08 -8.34 -5.06
N TYR A 142 0.55 -7.31 -5.62
CA TYR A 142 1.17 -6.24 -4.85
C TYR A 142 0.12 -5.49 -4.02
N TYR A 143 -1.02 -5.13 -4.62
CA TYR A 143 -2.12 -4.49 -3.89
C TYR A 143 -2.62 -5.35 -2.72
N VAL A 144 -2.85 -6.65 -2.96
CA VAL A 144 -3.32 -7.57 -1.91
C VAL A 144 -2.27 -7.70 -0.80
N ALA A 145 -1.00 -7.80 -1.16
CA ALA A 145 0.10 -7.84 -0.20
C ALA A 145 0.21 -6.54 0.60
N PHE A 146 0.12 -5.38 -0.07
CA PHE A 146 0.09 -4.07 0.55
C PHE A 146 -1.01 -4.01 1.62
N GLU A 147 -2.25 -4.32 1.24
CA GLU A 147 -3.41 -4.23 2.13
C GLU A 147 -3.28 -5.17 3.34
N GLU A 148 -2.79 -6.39 3.11
CA GLU A 148 -2.57 -7.39 4.18
C GLU A 148 -1.45 -6.97 5.13
N ILE A 149 -0.32 -6.52 4.59
CA ILE A 149 0.84 -6.16 5.38
C ILE A 149 0.57 -4.88 6.17
N HIS A 150 -0.02 -3.86 5.54
CA HIS A 150 -0.42 -2.60 6.18
C HIS A 150 -1.39 -2.85 7.34
N TRP A 151 -2.41 -3.69 7.12
CA TRP A 151 -3.33 -4.13 8.17
C TRP A 151 -2.62 -4.74 9.37
N ARG A 152 -1.75 -5.72 9.12
CA ARG A 152 -1.00 -6.42 10.17
C ARG A 152 -0.05 -5.51 10.93
N MET A 153 0.56 -4.54 10.23
CA MET A 153 1.44 -3.54 10.84
C MET A 153 0.70 -2.72 11.90
N HIS A 154 -0.51 -2.26 11.58
CA HIS A 154 -1.36 -1.46 12.47
C HIS A 154 -1.94 -2.28 13.62
N LEU A 155 -2.54 -3.44 13.33
CA LEU A 155 -3.24 -4.21 14.37
C LEU A 155 -2.33 -5.09 15.23
N GLY A 156 -1.00 -4.92 15.11
CA GLY A 156 -0.05 -5.72 15.90
C GLY A 156 -0.10 -7.21 15.57
N GLU A 157 -0.64 -7.60 14.41
CA GLU A 157 -0.74 -9.00 14.01
C GLU A 157 0.63 -9.53 13.56
N TRP A 158 0.78 -10.85 13.53
CA TRP A 158 2.04 -11.50 13.16
C TRP A 158 2.48 -11.12 11.73
N LEU A 159 3.75 -10.73 11.59
CA LEU A 159 4.44 -10.57 10.30
C LEU A 159 5.65 -11.52 10.23
N PRO A 160 6.05 -11.94 9.01
CA PRO A 160 7.35 -12.55 8.79
C PRO A 160 8.48 -11.64 9.30
N HIS A 161 9.51 -12.23 9.92
CA HIS A 161 10.63 -11.48 10.53
C HIS A 161 11.30 -10.46 9.60
N PHE A 162 11.36 -10.73 8.28
CA PHE A 162 11.94 -9.81 7.31
C PHE A 162 11.07 -8.56 7.03
N LEU A 163 9.79 -8.56 7.43
CA LEU A 163 8.88 -7.42 7.32
C LEU A 163 8.72 -6.63 8.63
N GLU A 164 9.23 -7.13 9.76
CA GLU A 164 9.17 -6.38 11.03
C GLU A 164 9.91 -5.02 10.98
N PRO A 165 11.08 -4.88 10.32
CA PRO A 165 11.68 -3.55 10.13
C PRO A 165 10.76 -2.58 9.37
N ALA A 166 9.95 -3.10 8.45
CA ALA A 166 9.02 -2.29 7.68
C ALA A 166 7.85 -1.79 8.55
N ARG A 167 7.44 -2.55 9.58
CA ARG A 167 6.44 -2.08 10.56
C ARG A 167 6.95 -0.84 11.28
N ALA A 168 8.18 -0.91 11.82
CA ALA A 168 8.78 0.23 12.50
C ALA A 168 8.95 1.44 11.55
N PHE A 169 9.34 1.17 10.30
CA PHE A 169 9.45 2.19 9.26
C PHE A 169 8.10 2.90 9.00
N HIS A 170 7.04 2.14 8.74
CA HIS A 170 5.70 2.68 8.49
C HIS A 170 5.08 3.34 9.72
N LEU A 171 5.20 2.77 10.92
CA LEU A 171 4.65 3.41 12.11
C LEU A 171 5.37 4.74 12.44
N SER A 172 6.66 4.86 12.12
CA SER A 172 7.36 6.15 12.27
C SER A 172 6.90 7.23 11.27
N HIS A 173 6.21 6.84 10.18
CA HIS A 173 5.51 7.79 9.30
C HIS A 173 4.29 8.40 10.00
N HIS A 174 3.56 7.62 10.80
CA HIS A 174 2.43 8.12 11.59
C HIS A 174 2.86 9.16 12.62
N ASP A 175 4.05 9.00 13.21
CA ASP A 175 4.61 9.99 14.13
C ASP A 175 4.99 11.30 13.43
N ARG A 176 5.63 11.20 12.26
CA ARG A 176 6.07 12.36 11.44
C ARG A 176 5.79 12.08 9.94
N PRO A 177 4.67 12.58 9.39
CA PRO A 177 4.20 12.21 8.04
C PRO A 177 4.87 13.00 6.90
N ASP A 178 6.16 13.32 7.02
CA ASP A 178 6.94 14.07 6.02
C ASP A 178 7.90 13.20 5.17
N GLY A 179 7.97 11.90 5.43
CA GLY A 179 8.73 10.91 4.68
C GLY A 179 8.19 9.49 4.88
N ARG A 180 8.84 8.46 4.32
CA ARG A 180 8.47 7.04 4.49
C ARG A 180 7.10 6.69 3.92
N PHE A 181 6.92 6.96 2.63
CA PHE A 181 5.63 6.85 1.94
C PHE A 181 5.34 5.44 1.41
N ASN A 182 6.34 4.61 1.15
CA ASN A 182 6.12 3.20 0.93
C ASN A 182 5.95 2.47 2.28
N VAL A 183 4.90 1.68 2.40
CA VAL A 183 4.47 1.00 3.62
C VAL A 183 5.38 -0.17 3.96
N PHE A 184 5.64 -1.08 3.01
CA PHE A 184 6.38 -2.32 3.33
C PHE A 184 7.68 -2.54 2.55
N LEU A 185 7.80 -1.96 1.35
CA LEU A 185 9.00 -2.04 0.53
C LEU A 185 9.47 -0.62 0.18
N PRO A 186 10.41 -0.03 0.92
CA PRO A 186 10.77 1.39 0.80
C PRO A 186 11.69 1.72 -0.38
N LEU A 187 11.46 1.09 -1.54
CA LEU A 187 12.30 1.25 -2.71
C LEU A 187 12.29 2.70 -3.23
N PHE A 188 11.12 3.29 -3.46
CA PHE A 188 11.07 4.69 -3.94
C PHE A 188 11.41 5.71 -2.85
N ASP A 189 11.19 5.39 -1.57
CA ASP A 189 11.74 6.19 -0.47
C ASP A 189 13.28 6.23 -0.45
N TRP A 190 13.94 5.11 -0.79
CA TRP A 190 15.40 5.10 -0.94
C TRP A 190 15.84 5.84 -2.19
N LEU A 191 15.21 5.59 -3.34
CA LEU A 191 15.57 6.22 -4.61
C LEU A 191 15.38 7.75 -4.59
N LEU A 192 14.36 8.24 -3.88
CA LEU A 192 14.01 9.66 -3.83
C LEU A 192 14.41 10.35 -2.52
N GLY A 193 15.12 9.65 -1.65
CA GLY A 193 15.71 10.22 -0.43
C GLY A 193 14.71 10.58 0.67
N THR A 194 13.50 9.99 0.69
CA THR A 194 12.47 10.22 1.72
C THR A 194 12.43 9.14 2.81
N SER A 195 13.42 8.25 2.82
CA SER A 195 13.55 7.16 3.81
C SER A 195 14.08 7.59 5.19
N ARG A 196 14.65 8.79 5.32
CA ARG A 196 15.24 9.30 6.58
C ARG A 196 14.53 10.57 7.02
N MET A 197 14.41 10.74 8.33
CA MET A 197 14.10 12.03 8.94
C MET A 197 15.22 13.03 8.63
N PRO A 198 14.94 14.34 8.46
CA PRO A 198 15.96 15.36 8.58
C PRO A 198 16.72 15.21 9.91
N VAL A 199 18.05 15.23 9.88
CA VAL A 199 18.95 14.95 11.02
C VAL A 199 18.96 16.05 12.11
N TRP A 200 18.02 17.00 12.10
CA TRP A 200 18.09 18.15 13.01
C TRP A 200 17.49 17.95 14.41
N ALA A 201 17.06 16.75 14.78
CA ALA A 201 16.65 16.43 16.15
C ALA A 201 17.80 15.85 17.01
N GLY A 202 19.05 16.25 16.75
CA GLY A 202 20.25 15.71 17.38
C GLY A 202 21.12 16.71 18.13
N GLN A 203 20.72 17.98 18.26
CA GLN A 203 21.44 18.96 19.08
C GLN A 203 20.48 19.93 19.75
N GLY A 204 20.50 19.94 21.09
CA GLY A 204 19.85 20.95 21.92
C GLY A 204 18.60 20.47 22.63
N HIS A 205 18.75 19.66 23.66
CA HIS A 205 18.40 20.05 25.04
C HIS A 205 19.08 19.04 25.96
N ALA A 206 20.29 19.39 26.36
CA ALA A 206 20.91 18.81 27.53
C ALA A 206 19.97 19.00 28.72
N ARG A 207 19.83 17.93 29.49
CA ARG A 207 19.19 17.92 30.80
C ARG A 207 19.74 19.09 31.63
N SER A 208 18.85 19.92 32.18
CA SER A 208 19.14 20.64 33.41
C SER A 208 18.26 20.04 34.50
N SER A 209 18.86 19.11 35.24
CA SER A 209 18.48 18.79 36.60
C SER A 209 18.83 19.96 37.51
N SER A 210 17.82 20.56 38.13
CA SER A 210 17.89 21.22 39.44
C SER A 210 16.47 21.35 39.98
#